data_AF-A0A5N7W7E3-F1
#
_entry.id   AF-A0A5N7W7E3-F1
#
_cell.length_a   1.000
_cell.length_b   1.000
_cell.length_c   1.000
_cell.angle_alpha   90.00
_cell.angle_beta   90.00
_cell.angle_gamma   90.00
#
_symmetry.space_group_name_H-M   'P 1'
#
loop_
_entity.id
_entity.type
_entity.pdbx_description
1 polymer ?
#
loop_
_entity_poly.entity_id
_entity_poly.type
_entity_poly.pdbx_seq_one_letter_code
_entity_poly.pdbx_strand_id
1 'polypeptide(L)'
;MEYSSYKDLVASPEAHVEFLRVIDSHLEQGKGDGHLYKRLNAAVKVGGEPFSQARHLTALEGNSDAWELDDTDDAIKVEIATLSQKIKAADPGYDIPHFTVAFEWMIRDMKERGVEVEGGLDFSEEPVLESGTDYDARMSP
;
A
#
# COMPACT_ATOMS: atom_id res chain seq x y z
N MET A 1 1.64 20.02 -6.07
CA MET A 1 2.92 19.29 -5.93
C MET A 1 3.20 18.59 -7.25
N GLU A 2 4.47 18.52 -7.68
CA GLU A 2 4.83 18.00 -9.01
C GLU A 2 6.00 17.04 -8.93
N TYR A 3 5.86 15.91 -9.61
CA TYR A 3 6.83 14.84 -9.71
C TYR A 3 7.13 14.54 -11.17
N SER A 4 8.36 14.11 -11.46
CA SER A 4 8.81 13.78 -12.82
C SER A 4 8.17 12.50 -13.35
N SER A 5 8.11 11.44 -12.56
CA SER A 5 7.54 10.16 -12.99
C SER A 5 7.05 9.31 -11.82
N TYR A 6 6.16 8.35 -12.10
CA TYR A 6 5.74 7.38 -11.10
C TYR A 6 6.89 6.46 -10.68
N LYS A 7 7.85 6.21 -11.57
CA LYS A 7 9.06 5.42 -11.25
C LYS A 7 9.87 6.08 -10.15
N ASP A 8 10.01 7.40 -10.19
CA ASP A 8 10.79 8.14 -9.19
C ASP A 8 10.11 8.11 -7.81
N LEU A 9 8.77 8.09 -7.77
CA LEU A 9 7.99 7.96 -6.53
C LEU A 9 8.23 6.63 -5.81
N VAL A 10 8.60 5.59 -6.55
CA VAL A 10 8.75 4.23 -6.03
C VAL A 10 10.17 3.69 -6.23
N ALA A 11 11.14 4.57 -6.49
CA ALA A 11 12.50 4.17 -6.84
C ALA A 11 13.24 3.53 -5.67
N SER A 12 12.86 3.87 -4.43
CA SER A 12 13.35 3.27 -3.20
C SER A 12 12.27 3.33 -2.12
N PRO A 13 12.43 2.60 -1.01
CA PRO A 13 11.56 2.71 0.16
C PRO A 13 11.46 4.16 0.68
N GLU A 14 12.55 4.91 0.72
CA GLU A 14 12.58 6.30 1.17
C GLU A 14 11.79 7.22 0.24
N ALA A 15 11.99 7.11 -1.07
CA ALA A 15 11.23 7.88 -2.04
C ALA A 15 9.73 7.59 -1.92
N HIS A 16 9.38 6.32 -1.73
CA HIS A 16 8.00 5.91 -1.57
C HIS A 16 7.41 6.42 -0.26
N VAL A 17 8.10 6.32 0.88
CA VAL A 17 7.57 6.83 2.15
C VAL A 17 7.37 8.34 2.12
N GLU A 18 8.28 9.09 1.47
CA GLU A 18 8.08 10.52 1.23
C GLU A 18 6.79 10.80 0.47
N PHE A 19 6.49 10.02 -0.55
CA PHE A 19 5.25 10.14 -1.29
C PHE A 19 4.01 9.71 -0.48
N LEU A 20 4.10 8.65 0.32
CA LEU A 20 3.02 8.20 1.20
C LEU A 20 2.66 9.28 2.23
N ARG A 21 3.64 10.00 2.79
CA ARG A 21 3.39 11.14 3.69
C ARG A 21 2.59 12.26 3.02
N VAL A 22 2.82 12.49 1.72
CA VAL A 22 2.02 13.45 0.94
C VAL A 22 0.58 12.97 0.83
N ILE A 23 0.37 11.70 0.50
CA ILE A 23 -0.98 11.11 0.44
C ILE A 23 -1.67 11.24 1.81
N ASP A 24 -0.95 10.94 2.88
CA ASP A 24 -1.46 11.03 4.24
C ASP A 24 -1.92 12.44 4.62
N SER A 25 -1.14 13.46 4.24
CA SER A 25 -1.54 14.86 4.47
C SER A 25 -2.88 15.22 3.79
N HIS A 26 -3.25 14.52 2.72
CA HIS A 26 -4.54 14.68 2.03
C HIS A 26 -5.67 13.79 2.59
N LEU A 27 -5.37 12.83 3.47
CA LEU A 27 -6.36 12.15 4.31
C LEU A 27 -6.87 13.10 5.38
N GLU A 28 -5.95 13.78 6.07
CA GLU A 28 -6.26 14.65 7.22
C GLU A 28 -7.05 15.91 6.83
N GLN A 29 -6.90 16.37 5.58
CA GLN A 29 -7.64 17.51 5.03
C GLN A 29 -9.13 17.22 4.77
N GLY A 30 -9.58 15.95 4.80
CA GLY A 30 -10.92 15.55 4.42
C GLY A 30 -11.63 14.70 5.47
N LYS A 31 -12.36 15.35 6.39
CA LYS A 31 -13.34 14.66 7.23
C LYS A 31 -14.54 14.20 6.39
N GLY A 32 -14.52 12.96 5.91
CA GLY A 32 -15.75 12.18 5.68
C GLY A 32 -16.42 12.21 4.30
N ASP A 33 -15.76 12.68 3.24
CA ASP A 33 -16.35 12.87 1.91
C ASP A 33 -15.83 11.92 0.80
N GLY A 34 -15.11 10.86 1.17
CA GLY A 34 -14.99 9.64 0.36
C GLY A 34 -14.23 9.76 -0.98
N HIS A 35 -13.39 10.78 -1.17
CA HIS A 35 -12.73 10.99 -2.46
C HIS A 35 -11.24 11.37 -2.34
N LEU A 36 -10.45 10.55 -1.65
CA LEU A 36 -8.97 10.68 -1.64
C LEU A 36 -8.41 10.81 -3.06
N TYR A 37 -8.85 9.95 -3.98
CA TYR A 37 -8.53 10.03 -5.40
C TYR A 37 -8.72 11.44 -5.99
N LYS A 38 -9.88 12.07 -5.77
CA LYS A 38 -10.17 13.40 -6.35
C LYS A 38 -9.23 14.47 -5.79
N ARG A 39 -8.92 14.39 -4.49
CA ARG A 39 -7.99 15.32 -3.84
C ARG A 39 -6.59 15.16 -4.41
N LEU A 40 -6.09 13.93 -4.51
CA LEU A 40 -4.78 13.66 -5.09
C LEU A 40 -4.71 14.06 -6.56
N ASN A 41 -5.73 13.74 -7.35
CA ASN A 41 -5.82 14.12 -8.76
C ASN A 41 -5.75 15.64 -8.96
N ALA A 42 -6.39 16.42 -8.08
CA ALA A 42 -6.34 17.88 -8.14
C ALA A 42 -5.04 18.49 -7.61
N ALA A 43 -4.40 17.87 -6.60
CA ALA A 43 -3.27 18.45 -5.88
C ALA A 43 -1.89 18.01 -6.39
N VAL A 44 -1.81 16.82 -6.99
CA VAL A 44 -0.57 16.16 -7.37
C VAL A 44 -0.53 15.96 -8.88
N LYS A 45 0.60 16.34 -9.49
CA LYS A 45 0.94 16.05 -10.88
C LYS A 45 2.14 15.12 -10.96
N VAL A 46 2.12 14.18 -11.88
CA VAL A 46 3.21 13.25 -12.15
C VAL A 46 3.44 13.19 -13.66
N GLY A 47 4.63 13.58 -14.11
CA GLY A 47 4.94 13.69 -15.53
C GLY A 47 4.07 14.71 -16.26
N GLY A 48 3.67 15.79 -15.57
CA GLY A 48 2.80 16.85 -16.09
C GLY A 48 1.29 16.52 -16.08
N GLU A 49 0.92 15.26 -15.81
CA GLU A 49 -0.47 14.79 -15.78
C GLU A 49 -1.04 14.74 -14.34
N PRO A 50 -2.36 14.91 -14.15
CA PRO A 50 -3.00 14.65 -12.86
C PRO A 50 -2.68 13.27 -12.28
N PHE A 51 -2.55 13.17 -10.96
CA PHE A 51 -2.25 11.91 -10.29
C PHE A 51 -3.31 10.82 -10.56
N SER A 52 -2.82 9.58 -10.68
CA SER A 52 -3.60 8.36 -10.89
C SER A 52 -3.12 7.28 -9.93
N GLN A 53 -4.02 6.81 -9.05
CA GLN A 53 -3.75 5.70 -8.13
C GLN A 53 -3.35 4.44 -8.89
N ALA A 54 -4.07 4.10 -9.97
CA ALA A 54 -3.75 2.93 -10.78
C ALA A 54 -2.32 2.96 -11.34
N ARG A 55 -1.87 4.12 -11.87
CA ARG A 55 -0.51 4.25 -12.37
C ARG A 55 0.54 4.16 -11.26
N HIS A 56 0.23 4.64 -10.06
CA HIS A 56 1.10 4.47 -8.91
C HIS A 56 1.21 3.00 -8.49
N LEU A 57 0.09 2.28 -8.39
CA LEU A 57 0.07 0.85 -8.06
C LEU A 57 0.83 0.01 -9.11
N THR A 58 0.63 0.28 -10.40
CA THR A 58 1.42 -0.37 -11.47
C THR A 58 2.91 -0.06 -11.37
N ALA A 59 3.28 1.14 -10.94
CA ALA A 59 4.69 1.47 -10.75
C ALA A 59 5.29 0.71 -9.57
N LEU A 60 4.57 0.55 -8.45
CA LEU A 60 4.99 -0.28 -7.33
C LEU A 60 5.25 -1.72 -7.79
N GLU A 61 4.26 -2.33 -8.43
CA GLU A 61 4.36 -3.72 -8.90
C GLU A 61 5.56 -3.97 -9.82
N GLY A 62 5.91 -2.97 -10.64
CA GLY A 62 7.01 -3.08 -11.60
C GLY A 62 8.37 -2.55 -11.16
N ASN A 63 8.51 -1.97 -9.96
CA ASN A 63 9.79 -1.37 -9.53
C ASN A 63 10.16 -1.65 -8.07
N SER A 64 9.23 -2.06 -7.21
CA SER A 64 9.53 -2.31 -5.80
C SER A 64 10.27 -3.63 -5.57
N ASP A 65 10.37 -4.47 -6.60
CA ASP A 65 11.20 -5.68 -6.60
C ASP A 65 12.70 -5.38 -6.48
N ALA A 66 13.12 -4.18 -6.91
CA ALA A 66 14.49 -3.70 -6.81
C ALA A 66 14.80 -2.98 -5.48
N TRP A 67 13.89 -2.99 -4.51
CA TRP A 67 14.15 -2.38 -3.21
C TRP A 67 15.10 -3.23 -2.36
N GLU A 68 16.18 -2.63 -1.90
CA GLU A 68 17.15 -3.25 -0.99
C GLU A 68 16.62 -3.19 0.45
N LEU A 69 15.61 -4.03 0.74
CA LEU A 69 14.93 -4.03 2.04
C LEU A 69 15.86 -4.41 3.20
N ASP A 70 16.89 -5.22 2.98
CA ASP A 70 17.86 -5.58 4.03
C ASP A 70 18.64 -4.36 4.55
N ASP A 71 18.96 -3.42 3.66
CA ASP A 71 19.72 -2.21 3.97
C ASP A 71 18.82 -1.02 4.36
N THR A 72 17.50 -1.15 4.22
CA THR A 72 16.54 -0.11 4.57
C THR A 72 16.32 -0.04 6.07
N ASP A 73 16.33 1.16 6.64
CA ASP A 73 16.06 1.39 8.07
C ASP A 73 14.66 0.87 8.47
N ASP A 74 14.57 0.16 9.60
CA ASP A 74 13.31 -0.36 10.12
C ASP A 74 12.27 0.74 10.34
N ALA A 75 12.69 1.96 10.69
CA ALA A 75 11.78 3.10 10.83
C ALA A 75 11.06 3.44 9.51
N ILE A 76 11.77 3.33 8.38
CA ILE A 76 11.19 3.56 7.05
C ILE A 76 10.20 2.44 6.71
N LYS A 77 10.57 1.19 6.96
CA LYS A 77 9.69 0.02 6.72
C LYS A 77 8.41 0.08 7.54
N VAL A 78 8.52 0.40 8.83
CA VAL A 78 7.37 0.59 9.75
C VAL A 78 6.47 1.68 9.21
N GLU A 79 7.04 2.82 8.81
CA GLU A 79 6.24 3.94 8.33
C GLU A 79 5.54 3.65 7.00
N ILE A 80 6.21 2.99 6.05
CA ILE A 80 5.59 2.50 4.82
C ILE A 80 4.40 1.61 5.18
N ALA A 81 4.57 0.67 6.12
CA ALA A 81 3.52 -0.24 6.53
C ALA A 81 2.32 0.50 7.13
N THR A 82 2.57 1.38 8.11
CA THR A 82 1.54 2.16 8.80
C THR A 82 0.77 3.08 7.85
N LEU A 83 1.48 3.83 6.99
CA LEU A 83 0.85 4.74 6.04
C LEU A 83 0.03 3.96 5.00
N SER A 84 0.56 2.85 4.50
CA SER A 84 -0.16 2.00 3.53
C SER A 84 -1.47 1.48 4.09
N GLN A 85 -1.50 1.06 5.36
CA GLN A 85 -2.74 0.66 6.02
C GLN A 85 -3.71 1.82 6.25
N LYS A 86 -3.22 2.97 6.72
CA LYS A 86 -4.03 4.17 6.93
C LYS A 86 -4.70 4.62 5.61
N ILE A 87 -3.95 4.57 4.52
CA ILE A 87 -4.44 4.88 3.17
C ILE A 87 -5.49 3.87 2.72
N LYS A 88 -5.22 2.56 2.84
CA LYS A 88 -6.17 1.50 2.49
C LYS A 88 -7.47 1.57 3.31
N ALA A 89 -7.37 1.91 4.60
CA ALA A 89 -8.55 2.08 5.45
C ALA A 89 -9.42 3.26 5.01
N ALA A 90 -8.82 4.33 4.48
CA ALA A 90 -9.54 5.50 3.97
C ALA A 90 -10.03 5.34 2.53
N ASP A 91 -9.34 4.55 1.71
CA ASP A 91 -9.67 4.25 0.33
C ASP A 91 -9.35 2.76 0.04
N PRO A 92 -10.32 1.84 0.23
CA PRO A 92 -10.10 0.41 0.08
C PRO A 92 -9.64 -0.03 -1.32
N GLY A 93 -9.89 0.80 -2.35
CA GLY A 93 -9.40 0.54 -3.71
C GLY A 93 -7.90 0.84 -3.89
N TYR A 94 -7.29 1.53 -2.93
CA TYR A 94 -5.88 1.92 -2.97
C TYR A 94 -5.01 0.96 -2.15
N ASP A 95 -4.93 -0.30 -2.61
CA ASP A 95 -4.27 -1.41 -1.90
C ASP A 95 -2.75 -1.45 -2.09
N ILE A 96 -2.06 -0.46 -1.54
CA ILE A 96 -0.59 -0.33 -1.63
C ILE A 96 0.16 -1.60 -1.16
N PRO A 97 -0.22 -2.26 -0.04
CA PRO A 97 0.42 -3.50 0.40
C PRO A 97 0.40 -4.61 -0.67
N HIS A 98 -0.74 -4.80 -1.36
CA HIS A 98 -0.88 -5.85 -2.36
C HIS A 98 0.02 -5.64 -3.59
N PHE A 99 0.20 -4.38 -4.01
CA PHE A 99 0.99 -4.04 -5.19
C PHE A 99 2.47 -3.79 -4.89
N THR A 100 2.87 -3.78 -3.61
CA THR A 100 4.27 -3.65 -3.23
C THR A 100 4.90 -5.04 -3.15
N VAL A 101 5.78 -5.35 -4.10
CA VAL A 101 6.56 -6.60 -4.11
C VAL A 101 7.32 -6.75 -2.80
N ALA A 102 7.32 -7.97 -2.25
CA ALA A 102 7.96 -8.32 -0.99
C ALA A 102 7.43 -7.61 0.26
N PHE A 103 6.28 -6.91 0.19
CA PHE A 103 5.69 -6.25 1.36
C PHE A 103 5.38 -7.23 2.50
N GLU A 104 4.79 -8.39 2.20
CA GLU A 104 4.54 -9.44 3.21
C GLU A 104 5.85 -9.93 3.86
N TRP A 105 6.91 -10.08 3.06
CA TRP A 105 8.22 -10.49 3.55
C TRP A 105 8.84 -9.41 4.44
N MET A 106 8.74 -8.14 4.05
CA MET A 106 9.20 -6.98 4.85
C MET A 106 8.55 -6.98 6.24
N ILE A 107 7.24 -7.23 6.31
CA ILE A 107 6.48 -7.27 7.56
C ILE A 107 6.90 -8.46 8.41
N ARG A 108 7.07 -9.63 7.77
CA ARG A 108 7.52 -10.84 8.45
C ARG A 108 8.93 -10.68 9.03
N ASP A 109 9.89 -10.14 8.28
CA ASP A 109 11.25 -9.88 8.73
C ASP A 109 11.27 -8.95 9.95
N MET A 110 10.54 -7.83 9.87
CA MET A 110 10.37 -6.92 11.00
C MET A 110 9.81 -7.63 12.25
N LYS A 111 8.78 -8.46 12.09
CA LYS A 111 8.17 -9.25 13.19
C LYS A 111 9.17 -10.24 13.78
N GLU A 112 9.92 -10.97 12.95
CA GLU A 112 10.93 -11.94 13.39
C GLU A 112 12.07 -11.25 14.18
N ARG A 113 12.37 -10.00 13.87
CA ARG A 113 13.33 -9.15 14.58
C ARG A 113 12.75 -8.46 15.83
N GLY A 114 11.46 -8.60 16.10
CA GLY A 114 10.78 -7.98 17.24
C GLY A 114 10.43 -6.50 17.04
N VAL A 115 10.37 -6.04 15.79
CA VAL A 115 9.88 -4.70 15.43
C VAL A 115 8.36 -4.75 15.33
N GLU A 116 7.67 -3.95 16.14
CA GLU A 116 6.20 -3.87 16.14
C GLU A 116 5.70 -2.98 15.01
N VAL A 117 4.73 -3.46 14.23
CA VAL A 117 3.98 -2.67 13.25
C VAL A 117 2.55 -2.53 13.76
N GLU A 118 2.13 -1.31 14.06
CA GLU A 118 0.76 -1.03 14.48
C GLU A 118 -0.24 -1.27 13.34
N GLY A 119 -1.43 -1.81 13.67
CA GLY A 119 -2.54 -1.95 12.73
C GLY A 119 -2.84 -3.38 12.24
N GLY A 120 -2.24 -4.40 12.86
CA GLY A 120 -2.70 -5.79 12.69
C GLY A 120 -2.36 -6.41 11.33
N LEU A 121 -1.27 -5.98 10.68
CA LEU A 121 -0.67 -6.72 9.57
C LEU A 121 -0.07 -8.03 10.08
N ASP A 122 -0.93 -8.99 10.41
CA ASP A 122 -0.48 -10.34 10.72
C ASP A 122 -0.64 -11.25 9.49
N PHE A 123 0.38 -11.25 8.64
CA PHE A 123 0.47 -12.22 7.54
C PHE A 123 0.90 -13.62 8.00
N SER A 124 1.05 -13.85 9.31
CA SER A 124 1.35 -15.18 9.87
C SER A 124 0.12 -16.01 10.18
N GLU A 125 -1.09 -15.44 10.12
CA GLU A 125 -2.31 -16.23 10.05
C GLU A 125 -2.45 -16.78 8.61
N GLU A 126 -2.39 -18.10 8.47
CA GLU A 126 -2.85 -18.75 7.24
C GLU A 126 -4.28 -18.28 6.95
N PRO A 127 -4.62 -17.91 5.70
CA PRO A 127 -5.98 -17.53 5.39
C PRO A 127 -6.90 -18.69 5.79
N VAL A 128 -7.83 -18.43 6.72
CA VAL A 128 -8.91 -19.36 7.01
C VAL A 128 -9.75 -19.43 5.75
N LEU A 129 -9.44 -20.40 4.90
CA LEU A 129 -10.32 -20.83 3.82
C LEU A 129 -11.55 -21.42 4.52
N GLU A 130 -12.55 -20.60 4.81
CA GLU A 130 -13.91 -21.11 4.94
C GLU A 130 -14.23 -21.74 3.59
N SER A 131 -14.07 -23.06 3.51
CA SER A 131 -14.49 -23.84 2.37
C SER A 131 -16.01 -23.75 2.30
N GLY A 132 -16.51 -22.72 1.62
CA GLY A 132 -17.91 -22.63 1.19
C GLY A 132 -18.20 -23.69 0.13
N THR A 133 -18.17 -24.96 0.51
CA THR A 133 -18.82 -26.03 -0.26
C THR A 133 -20.30 -26.05 0.11
N ASP A 134 -21.00 -24.96 -0.15
CA ASP A 134 -22.45 -24.97 -0.35
C ASP A 134 -22.71 -25.31 -1.83
N TYR A 135 -22.30 -26.51 -2.23
CA TYR A 135 -22.92 -27.17 -3.37
C TYR A 135 -24.06 -28.03 -2.83
N ASP A 136 -25.22 -27.38 -2.81
CA ASP A 136 -26.57 -27.88 -2.66
C ASP A 136 -26.73 -29.36 -3.05
N ALA A 137 -26.84 -30.24 -2.05
CA ALA A 137 -27.19 -31.65 -2.22
C ALA A 137 -28.70 -31.82 -2.52
N ARG A 138 -29.20 -31.14 -3.55
CA ARG A 138 -30.57 -31.30 -4.05
C ARG A 138 -30.62 -31.42 -5.57
N MET A 139 -29.99 -32.45 -6.10
CA MET A 139 -30.44 -33.10 -7.33
C MET A 139 -29.97 -34.55 -7.30
N SER A 140 -30.81 -35.44 -6.77
CA SER A 140 -30.80 -36.85 -7.17
C SER A 140 -32.17 -37.15 -7.79
N PRO A 141 -32.19 -37.91 -8.90
CA PRO A 141 -33.29 -37.99 -9.87
C PRO A 141 -34.56 -38.69 -9.36
#